data_AF-A0A2P6VZN2-F1
#
_entry.id   AF-A0A2P6VZN2-F1
#
_cell.length_a   1.000
_cell.length_b   1.000
_cell.length_c   1.000
_cell.angle_alpha   90.00
_cell.angle_beta   90.00
_cell.angle_gamma   90.00
#
_symmetry.space_group_name_H-M   'P 1'
#
loop_
_entity.id
_entity.type
_entity.pdbx_description
1 polymer ?
#
loop_
_entity_poly.entity_id
_entity_poly.type
_entity_poly.pdbx_seq_one_letter_code
_entity_poly.pdbx_strand_id
1 'polypeptide(L)'
;MLDTAHARSETSPGDVTRARPVDPSRANREMAPRLSFSDDDMIDPIPVPEGEVTLVEGVCGTEPMRHRLVVEQARAGQATMHVLGGDRLDTTGLARRAQADNLDPGYVLRSSIVARAFTAYQLSVLVEERLPQALARVDRLSVALVVDPLRLYTDEDVRRAEAKRLASRAFDEIATTAETNKLPVVLVQPPRAERPELLAQARELATKHVLVQAQGEGSVQSGQRRPELVVTLPGEDQRHRVQDPRRRQARLNRFTSGGTA
;
A
#
# COMPACT_ATOMS: atom_id res chain seq x y z
N MET A 1 57.43 -62.65 -14.38
CA MET A 1 58.78 -62.64 -13.78
C MET A 1 58.95 -61.30 -13.09
N LEU A 2 59.03 -61.37 -11.74
CA LEU A 2 59.43 -60.35 -10.74
C LEU A 2 58.53 -59.10 -10.65
N ASP A 3 57.68 -58.89 -9.63
CA ASP A 3 57.93 -58.78 -8.16
C ASP A 3 58.73 -57.47 -7.87
N THR A 4 58.45 -56.57 -6.92
CA THR A 4 57.87 -56.63 -5.56
C THR A 4 57.58 -55.16 -5.13
N ALA A 5 56.40 -54.80 -4.59
CA ALA A 5 56.06 -54.55 -3.17
C ALA A 5 56.95 -53.60 -2.31
N HIS A 6 56.26 -52.62 -1.68
CA HIS A 6 56.34 -52.14 -0.28
C HIS A 6 57.35 -51.06 0.18
N ALA A 7 56.80 -49.96 0.74
CA ALA A 7 56.96 -49.44 2.12
C ALA A 7 56.55 -47.94 2.14
N ARG A 8 55.42 -47.50 2.72
CA ARG A 8 55.12 -47.18 4.14
C ARG A 8 56.14 -46.28 4.87
N SER A 9 55.75 -45.01 5.09
CA SER A 9 55.94 -44.23 6.34
C SER A 9 54.98 -43.01 6.27
N GLU A 10 53.84 -43.00 6.95
CA GLU A 10 53.66 -42.55 8.34
C GLU A 10 54.34 -41.20 8.66
N THR A 11 53.58 -40.11 8.51
CA THR A 11 53.70 -38.93 9.38
C THR A 11 52.31 -38.45 9.81
N SER A 12 52.23 -38.24 11.11
CA SER A 12 51.08 -38.00 11.98
C SER A 12 50.23 -36.75 11.69
N PRO A 13 49.04 -36.66 12.31
CA PRO A 13 48.01 -35.68 12.04
C PRO A 13 48.16 -34.43 12.93
N GLY A 14 47.88 -33.26 12.38
CA GLY A 14 47.79 -32.05 13.18
C GLY A 14 47.63 -30.79 12.34
N ASP A 15 46.40 -30.43 12.01
CA ASP A 15 45.84 -29.14 12.43
C ASP A 15 44.33 -29.15 12.17
N VAL A 16 43.57 -29.70 13.12
CA VAL A 16 42.13 -29.50 13.20
C VAL A 16 41.96 -28.13 13.84
N THR A 17 41.51 -27.15 13.06
CA THR A 17 41.16 -25.81 13.51
C THR A 17 40.24 -25.94 14.73
N ARG A 18 40.81 -25.71 15.92
CA ARG A 18 40.09 -25.72 17.20
C ARG A 18 39.02 -24.61 17.15
N ALA A 19 37.77 -25.01 16.91
CA ALA A 19 36.63 -24.21 17.30
C ALA A 19 36.74 -23.96 18.82
N ARG A 20 36.78 -22.68 19.21
CA ARG A 20 36.80 -22.26 20.60
C ARG A 20 35.60 -22.88 21.35
N PRO A 21 35.75 -23.27 22.62
CA PRO A 21 34.61 -23.65 23.43
C PRO A 21 33.68 -22.44 23.54
N VAL A 22 32.45 -22.59 23.08
CA VAL A 22 31.39 -21.61 23.33
C VAL A 22 31.03 -21.74 24.79
N ASP A 23 31.31 -20.66 25.54
CA ASP A 23 31.00 -20.52 26.96
C ASP A 23 29.48 -20.68 27.18
N PRO A 24 29.02 -21.75 27.86
CA PRO A 24 27.59 -21.99 28.09
C PRO A 24 26.97 -21.01 29.09
N SER A 25 27.76 -20.12 29.72
CA SER A 25 27.25 -19.11 30.65
C SER A 25 26.73 -17.82 29.98
N ARG A 26 26.78 -17.72 28.64
CA ARG A 26 26.09 -16.65 27.87
C ARG A 26 24.69 -17.02 27.38
N ALA A 27 24.25 -18.25 27.58
CA ALA A 27 22.88 -18.69 27.34
C ALA A 27 22.03 -18.45 28.59
N ASN A 28 21.62 -17.19 28.81
CA ASN A 28 20.42 -16.77 29.54
C ASN A 28 20.56 -15.31 29.99
N ARG A 29 20.23 -14.40 29.08
CA ARG A 29 19.44 -13.23 29.46
C ARG A 29 18.09 -13.39 28.79
N GLU A 30 17.16 -13.98 29.54
CA GLU A 30 15.72 -13.84 29.34
C GLU A 30 15.30 -12.37 29.24
N MET A 31 14.07 -12.18 28.75
CA MET A 31 13.31 -10.95 28.45
C MET A 31 13.42 -10.54 26.99
N ALA A 32 12.42 -10.74 26.14
CA ALA A 32 11.02 -11.17 26.25
C ALA A 32 10.60 -11.56 24.81
N PRO A 33 9.44 -12.21 24.55
CA PRO A 33 8.92 -12.27 23.20
C PRO A 33 8.73 -10.82 22.72
N ARG A 34 9.62 -10.34 21.86
CA ARG A 34 9.31 -9.17 21.05
C ARG A 34 8.25 -9.66 20.07
N LEU A 35 6.99 -9.52 20.48
CA LEU A 35 5.89 -9.38 19.53
C LEU A 35 6.30 -8.20 18.64
N SER A 36 6.93 -8.50 17.50
CA SER A 36 7.07 -7.56 16.42
C SER A 36 5.67 -7.37 15.86
N PHE A 37 4.91 -6.47 16.45
CA PHE A 37 3.80 -5.86 15.73
C PHE A 37 4.43 -5.22 14.50
N SER A 38 4.13 -5.75 13.34
CA SER A 38 4.45 -5.04 12.11
C SER A 38 3.62 -3.75 12.14
N ASP A 39 4.14 -2.63 11.65
CA ASP A 39 3.36 -1.38 11.45
C ASP A 39 2.11 -1.61 10.53
N ASP A 40 1.97 -2.83 10.04
CA ASP A 40 1.15 -3.36 8.96
C ASP A 40 -0.08 -4.16 9.45
N ASP A 41 -0.13 -4.48 10.76
CA ASP A 41 -1.29 -5.11 11.42
C ASP A 41 -2.40 -4.10 11.76
N MET A 42 -2.10 -2.80 11.66
CA MET A 42 -2.88 -1.71 12.26
C MET A 42 -3.84 -0.97 11.28
N ILE A 43 -3.92 -1.39 10.02
CA ILE A 43 -4.91 -0.89 9.06
C ILE A 43 -6.02 -1.94 8.96
N ASP A 44 -7.22 -1.61 9.44
CA ASP A 44 -8.40 -2.47 9.24
C ASP A 44 -8.56 -2.79 7.75
N PRO A 45 -8.98 -4.01 7.38
CA PRO A 45 -9.19 -4.36 5.99
C PRO A 45 -10.16 -3.35 5.37
N ILE A 46 -9.73 -2.68 4.30
CA ILE A 46 -10.60 -1.78 3.57
C ILE A 46 -11.79 -2.60 3.08
N PRO A 47 -13.03 -2.18 3.39
CA PRO A 47 -14.20 -2.86 2.85
C PRO A 47 -14.20 -2.67 1.34
N VAL A 48 -14.00 -3.76 0.59
CA VAL A 48 -14.07 -3.75 -0.88
C VAL A 48 -15.31 -4.55 -1.31
N PRO A 49 -16.50 -3.93 -1.29
CA PRO A 49 -17.73 -4.59 -1.70
C PRO A 49 -17.69 -5.02 -3.17
N GLU A 50 -18.25 -6.20 -3.44
CA GLU A 50 -18.48 -6.67 -4.80
C GLU A 50 -19.39 -5.70 -5.56
N GLY A 51 -19.06 -5.43 -6.82
CA GLY A 51 -19.88 -4.56 -7.66
C GLY A 51 -19.71 -3.07 -7.43
N GLU A 52 -18.83 -2.66 -6.52
CA GLU A 52 -18.70 -1.28 -6.07
C GLU A 52 -17.29 -0.72 -6.27
N VAL A 53 -17.22 0.61 -6.32
CA VAL A 53 -15.97 1.36 -6.39
C VAL A 53 -15.65 1.95 -5.02
N THR A 54 -14.47 1.62 -4.49
CA THR A 54 -13.93 2.22 -3.26
C THR A 54 -12.80 3.16 -3.59
N LEU A 55 -12.95 4.44 -3.28
CA LEU A 55 -11.89 5.44 -3.39
C LEU A 55 -11.08 5.47 -2.11
N VAL A 56 -9.76 5.37 -2.24
CA VAL A 56 -8.79 5.52 -1.16
C VAL A 56 -7.90 6.72 -1.46
N GLU A 57 -8.02 7.77 -0.67
CA GLU A 57 -7.24 8.99 -0.77
C GLU A 57 -6.21 9.09 0.36
N GLY A 58 -4.93 9.32 0.09
CA GLY A 58 -3.95 9.45 1.18
C GLY A 58 -2.51 9.76 0.79
N VAL A 59 -1.82 10.53 1.65
CA VAL A 59 -0.45 11.02 1.43
C VAL A 59 0.60 9.92 1.66
N CYS A 60 0.26 8.95 2.51
CA CYS A 60 1.15 7.92 3.04
C CYS A 60 0.32 6.73 3.53
N GLY A 61 0.82 5.51 3.39
CA GLY A 61 0.15 4.31 3.92
C GLY A 61 -0.80 3.61 2.94
N THR A 62 -0.91 4.11 1.70
CA THR A 62 -1.68 3.40 0.66
C THR A 62 -0.91 2.18 0.14
N GLU A 63 0.42 2.21 0.08
CA GLU A 63 1.24 1.05 -0.32
C GLU A 63 1.17 -0.11 0.68
N PRO A 64 1.39 0.08 2.00
CA PRO A 64 1.19 -0.98 3.00
C PRO A 64 -0.21 -1.62 2.92
N MET A 65 -1.26 -0.79 2.78
CA MET A 65 -2.63 -1.27 2.60
C MET A 65 -2.78 -2.09 1.31
N ARG A 66 -2.25 -1.62 0.19
CA ARG A 66 -2.28 -2.36 -1.09
C ARG A 66 -1.56 -3.69 -0.96
N HIS A 67 -0.40 -3.74 -0.30
CA HIS A 67 0.34 -4.97 -0.10
C HIS A 67 -0.47 -5.98 0.72
N ARG A 68 -1.11 -5.54 1.80
CA ARG A 68 -2.00 -6.38 2.61
C ARG A 68 -3.16 -6.92 1.78
N LEU A 69 -3.85 -6.07 1.03
CA LEU A 69 -4.95 -6.50 0.17
C LEU A 69 -4.50 -7.58 -0.83
N VAL A 70 -3.40 -7.35 -1.54
CA VAL A 70 -2.86 -8.30 -2.52
C VAL A 70 -2.49 -9.63 -1.88
N VAL A 71 -1.85 -9.58 -0.70
CA VAL A 71 -1.47 -10.78 0.05
C VAL A 71 -2.68 -11.56 0.54
N GLU A 72 -3.73 -10.91 1.02
CA GLU A 72 -4.98 -11.57 1.42
C GLU A 72 -5.68 -12.24 0.23
N GLN A 73 -5.73 -11.56 -0.93
CA GLN A 73 -6.27 -12.17 -2.14
C GLN A 73 -5.46 -13.39 -2.58
N ALA A 74 -4.13 -13.29 -2.57
CA ALA A 74 -3.27 -14.42 -2.88
C ALA A 74 -3.46 -15.58 -1.87
N ARG A 75 -3.61 -15.29 -0.58
CA ARG A 75 -3.92 -16.32 0.44
C ARG A 75 -5.22 -17.06 0.13
N ALA A 76 -6.23 -16.35 -0.36
CA ALA A 76 -7.49 -16.93 -0.84
C ALA A 76 -7.38 -17.61 -2.23
N GLY A 77 -6.17 -17.68 -2.78
CA GLY A 77 -5.87 -18.23 -4.09
C GLY A 77 -6.34 -17.38 -5.26
N GLN A 78 -6.68 -16.11 -5.01
CA GLN A 78 -7.18 -15.16 -6.01
C GLN A 78 -6.05 -14.32 -6.61
N ALA A 79 -6.32 -13.76 -7.79
CA ALA A 79 -5.45 -12.82 -8.49
C ALA A 79 -5.95 -11.38 -8.32
N THR A 80 -5.02 -10.44 -8.39
CA THR A 80 -5.30 -9.00 -8.37
C THR A 80 -4.83 -8.36 -9.66
N MET A 81 -5.56 -7.38 -10.17
CA MET A 81 -5.15 -6.58 -11.32
C MET A 81 -4.79 -5.17 -10.88
N HIS A 82 -3.65 -4.66 -11.35
CA HIS A 82 -3.12 -3.34 -11.05
C HIS A 82 -3.08 -2.52 -12.33
N VAL A 83 -3.94 -1.51 -12.44
CA VAL A 83 -3.91 -0.51 -13.50
C VAL A 83 -3.19 0.72 -12.97
N LEU A 84 -1.96 0.94 -13.42
CA LEU A 84 -1.10 2.00 -12.90
C LEU A 84 -1.13 3.21 -13.84
N GLY A 85 -1.80 4.28 -13.42
CA GLY A 85 -1.72 5.60 -14.07
C GLY A 85 -0.57 6.44 -13.50
N GLY A 86 -0.37 6.35 -12.20
CA GLY A 86 0.80 6.84 -11.50
C GLY A 86 1.28 5.80 -10.50
N ASP A 87 2.39 6.10 -9.85
CA ASP A 87 3.02 5.22 -8.86
C ASP A 87 3.47 3.85 -9.42
N ARG A 88 4.30 3.12 -8.66
CA ARG A 88 4.83 1.81 -9.03
C ARG A 88 4.30 0.77 -8.04
N LEU A 89 4.08 -0.45 -8.51
CA LEU A 89 3.95 -1.57 -7.59
C LEU A 89 5.33 -1.82 -6.95
N ASP A 90 5.46 -1.59 -5.65
CA ASP A 90 6.66 -1.93 -4.89
C ASP A 90 6.72 -3.45 -4.69
N THR A 91 7.28 -4.13 -5.70
CA THR A 91 7.46 -5.59 -5.66
C THR A 91 8.33 -6.06 -4.50
N THR A 92 9.25 -5.23 -4.01
CA THR A 92 10.11 -5.57 -2.88
C THR A 92 9.36 -5.45 -1.56
N GLY A 93 8.57 -4.39 -1.38
CA GLY A 93 7.64 -4.26 -0.25
C GLY A 93 6.60 -5.38 -0.23
N LEU A 94 5.98 -5.67 -1.37
CA LEU A 94 5.02 -6.76 -1.50
C LEU A 94 5.64 -8.13 -1.18
N ALA A 95 6.84 -8.42 -1.69
CA ALA A 95 7.55 -9.65 -1.37
C ALA A 95 7.90 -9.78 0.12
N ARG A 96 8.34 -8.69 0.75
CA ARG A 96 8.59 -8.66 2.20
C ARG A 96 7.32 -8.89 3.00
N ARG A 97 6.19 -8.30 2.58
CA ARG A 97 4.90 -8.53 3.24
C ARG A 97 4.44 -9.98 3.09
N ALA A 98 4.57 -10.56 1.90
CA ALA A 98 4.27 -11.98 1.68
C ALA A 98 5.09 -12.89 2.61
N GLN A 99 6.39 -12.61 2.79
CA GLN A 99 7.24 -13.35 3.72
C GLN A 99 6.80 -13.21 5.17
N ALA A 100 6.47 -11.99 5.61
CA ALA A 100 5.96 -11.74 6.96
C ALA A 100 4.68 -12.53 7.24
N ASP A 101 3.86 -12.70 6.22
CA ASP A 101 2.58 -13.41 6.26
C ASP A 101 2.70 -14.92 5.95
N ASN A 102 3.93 -15.45 5.90
CA ASN A 102 4.28 -16.85 5.62
C ASN A 102 3.73 -17.38 4.27
N LEU A 103 3.69 -16.53 3.24
CA LEU A 103 3.34 -16.89 1.86
C LEU A 103 4.58 -16.89 0.96
N ASP A 104 4.55 -17.72 -0.10
CA ASP A 104 5.56 -17.68 -1.16
C ASP A 104 5.50 -16.33 -1.90
N PRO A 105 6.54 -15.49 -1.85
CA PRO A 105 6.56 -14.22 -2.56
C PRO A 105 6.45 -14.40 -4.08
N GLY A 106 7.00 -15.50 -4.61
CA GLY A 106 6.90 -15.80 -6.03
C GLY A 106 5.45 -16.02 -6.46
N TYR A 107 4.67 -16.71 -5.64
CA TYR A 107 3.24 -16.92 -5.86
C TYR A 107 2.45 -15.60 -5.82
N VAL A 108 2.66 -14.77 -4.79
CA VAL A 108 1.99 -13.47 -4.65
C VAL A 108 2.29 -12.54 -5.83
N LEU A 109 3.54 -12.52 -6.30
CA LEU A 109 3.92 -11.73 -7.48
C LEU A 109 3.31 -12.28 -8.77
N ARG A 110 3.22 -13.61 -8.94
CA ARG A 110 2.57 -14.24 -10.11
C ARG A 110 1.05 -14.04 -10.13
N SER A 111 0.41 -13.90 -8.97
CA SER A 111 -1.02 -13.58 -8.86
C SER A 111 -1.31 -12.08 -8.96
N SER A 112 -0.29 -11.24 -9.18
CA SER A 112 -0.43 -9.79 -9.38
C SER A 112 -0.25 -9.43 -10.86
N ILE A 113 -1.36 -9.18 -11.55
CA ILE A 113 -1.36 -8.78 -12.96
C ILE A 113 -1.19 -7.26 -13.02
N VAL A 114 -0.21 -6.78 -13.79
CA VAL A 114 0.12 -5.35 -13.84
C VAL A 114 -0.02 -4.83 -15.26
N ALA A 115 -0.82 -3.78 -15.41
CA ALA A 115 -0.92 -2.98 -16.63
C ALA A 115 -0.54 -1.53 -16.30
N ARG A 116 0.48 -0.99 -16.97
CA ARG A 116 0.95 0.38 -16.75
C ARG A 116 0.63 1.24 -17.96
N ALA A 117 0.06 2.41 -17.71
CA ALA A 117 -0.05 3.48 -18.68
C ALA A 117 1.07 4.51 -18.48
N PHE A 118 1.47 5.16 -19.58
CA PHE A 118 2.41 6.29 -19.56
C PHE A 118 1.76 7.58 -20.08
N THR A 119 0.52 7.51 -20.56
CA THR A 119 -0.25 8.66 -21.08
C THR A 119 -1.72 8.51 -20.72
N ALA A 120 -2.47 9.62 -20.69
CA ALA A 120 -3.92 9.62 -20.48
C ALA A 120 -4.64 8.67 -21.44
N TYR A 121 -4.26 8.68 -22.72
CA TYR A 121 -4.86 7.84 -23.75
C TYR A 121 -4.63 6.35 -23.49
N GLN A 122 -3.41 5.97 -23.09
CA GLN A 122 -3.12 4.59 -22.73
C GLN A 122 -3.91 4.15 -21.49
N LEU A 123 -4.06 5.02 -20.50
CA LEU A 123 -4.86 4.72 -19.31
C LEU A 123 -6.33 4.50 -19.69
N SER A 124 -6.89 5.36 -20.53
CA SER A 124 -8.25 5.18 -21.05
C SER A 124 -8.39 3.85 -21.78
N VAL A 125 -7.45 3.46 -22.65
CA VAL A 125 -7.49 2.13 -23.31
C VAL A 125 -7.37 0.98 -22.30
N LEU A 126 -6.53 1.10 -21.28
CA LEU A 126 -6.40 0.07 -20.26
C LEU A 126 -7.70 -0.14 -19.50
N VAL A 127 -8.40 0.94 -19.16
CA VAL A 127 -9.65 0.90 -18.42
C VAL A 127 -10.82 0.49 -19.32
N GLU A 128 -10.99 1.16 -20.47
CA GLU A 128 -12.11 0.99 -21.41
C GLU A 128 -12.11 -0.35 -22.14
N GLU A 129 -10.92 -0.92 -22.40
CA GLU A 129 -10.83 -2.12 -23.24
C GLU A 129 -10.12 -3.27 -22.53
N ARG A 130 -8.97 -3.00 -21.89
CA ARG A 130 -8.09 -4.08 -21.42
C ARG A 130 -8.53 -4.68 -20.09
N LEU A 131 -9.10 -3.89 -19.19
CA LEU A 131 -9.64 -4.38 -17.93
C LEU A 131 -10.84 -5.33 -18.16
N PRO A 132 -11.86 -4.98 -18.96
CA PRO A 132 -12.91 -5.93 -19.34
C PRO A 132 -12.37 -7.21 -19.99
N GLN A 133 -11.40 -7.09 -20.89
CA GLN A 133 -10.77 -8.25 -21.54
C GLN A 133 -9.98 -9.14 -20.57
N ALA A 134 -9.35 -8.55 -19.55
CA ALA A 134 -8.64 -9.30 -18.53
C ALA A 134 -9.61 -10.11 -17.66
N LEU A 135 -10.75 -9.54 -17.29
CA LEU A 135 -11.81 -10.25 -16.56
C LEU A 135 -12.34 -11.47 -17.32
N ALA A 136 -12.42 -11.38 -18.65
CA ALA A 136 -12.86 -12.50 -19.48
C ALA A 136 -11.81 -13.62 -19.66
N ARG A 137 -10.54 -13.37 -19.31
CA ARG A 137 -9.42 -14.29 -19.60
C ARG A 137 -8.70 -14.81 -18.36
N VAL A 138 -8.78 -14.06 -17.26
CA VAL A 138 -8.06 -14.36 -16.03
C VAL A 138 -9.03 -15.00 -15.06
N ASP A 139 -8.88 -16.29 -14.90
CA ASP A 139 -9.58 -17.01 -13.85
C ASP A 139 -9.14 -16.46 -12.48
N ARG A 140 -10.12 -16.32 -11.56
CA ARG A 140 -9.88 -15.94 -10.15
C ARG A 140 -9.40 -14.50 -9.94
N LEU A 141 -9.60 -13.60 -10.90
CA LEU A 141 -9.41 -12.16 -10.68
C LEU A 141 -10.50 -11.65 -9.71
N SER A 142 -10.11 -11.24 -8.50
CA SER A 142 -11.06 -10.89 -7.43
C SER A 142 -11.11 -9.41 -7.09
N VAL A 143 -10.15 -8.61 -7.54
CA VAL A 143 -10.12 -7.16 -7.30
C VAL A 143 -9.25 -6.46 -8.35
N ALA A 144 -9.69 -5.26 -8.76
CA ALA A 144 -8.88 -4.35 -9.55
C ALA A 144 -8.45 -3.14 -8.71
N LEU A 145 -7.16 -2.81 -8.79
CA LEU A 145 -6.52 -1.65 -8.16
C LEU A 145 -6.18 -0.65 -9.26
N VAL A 146 -6.89 0.48 -9.32
CA VAL A 146 -6.59 1.58 -10.24
C VAL A 146 -5.83 2.65 -9.48
N VAL A 147 -4.53 2.79 -9.76
CA VAL A 147 -3.60 3.55 -8.91
C VAL A 147 -3.17 4.85 -9.60
N ASP A 148 -3.38 5.95 -8.88
CA ASP A 148 -3.09 7.33 -9.26
C ASP A 148 -3.49 7.67 -10.70
N PRO A 149 -4.75 7.35 -11.12
CA PRO A 149 -5.16 7.58 -12.50
C PRO A 149 -5.22 9.06 -12.87
N LEU A 150 -5.49 9.94 -11.88
CA LEU A 150 -5.61 11.37 -12.14
C LEU A 150 -4.31 11.98 -12.64
N ARG A 151 -3.15 11.48 -12.20
CA ARG A 151 -1.84 11.98 -12.63
C ARG A 151 -1.68 12.08 -14.14
N LEU A 152 -2.18 11.10 -14.90
CA LEU A 152 -2.08 11.11 -16.36
C LEU A 152 -3.10 12.03 -17.02
N TYR A 153 -4.28 12.20 -16.41
CA TYR A 153 -5.28 13.15 -16.90
C TYR A 153 -4.94 14.60 -16.55
N THR A 154 -4.12 14.83 -15.54
CA THR A 154 -3.64 16.16 -15.17
C THR A 154 -2.38 16.60 -15.90
N ASP A 155 -1.76 15.71 -16.68
CA ASP A 155 -0.57 15.97 -17.49
C ASP A 155 -0.70 17.28 -18.30
N GLU A 156 0.39 18.05 -18.35
CA GLU A 156 0.43 19.36 -18.98
C GLU A 156 0.18 19.29 -20.49
N ASP A 157 0.53 18.18 -21.13
CA ASP A 157 0.31 17.95 -22.55
C ASP A 157 -1.17 17.62 -22.87
N VAL A 158 -1.99 17.34 -21.84
CA VAL A 158 -3.41 17.02 -22.01
C VAL A 158 -4.29 18.23 -21.73
N ARG A 159 -4.86 18.77 -22.81
CA ARG A 159 -5.83 19.88 -22.76
C ARG A 159 -6.95 19.59 -21.77
N ARG A 160 -7.34 20.60 -20.98
CA ARG A 160 -8.35 20.48 -19.91
C ARG A 160 -9.66 19.82 -20.35
N ALA A 161 -10.21 20.23 -21.49
CA ALA A 161 -11.46 19.65 -22.01
C ALA A 161 -11.30 18.17 -22.38
N GLU A 162 -10.16 17.80 -22.94
CA GLU A 162 -9.86 16.42 -23.33
C GLU A 162 -9.62 15.54 -22.11
N ALA A 163 -8.87 16.02 -21.12
CA ALA A 163 -8.67 15.32 -19.86
C ALA A 163 -10.00 15.03 -19.15
N LYS A 164 -10.90 16.02 -19.09
CA LYS A 164 -12.23 15.83 -18.51
C LYS A 164 -12.99 14.74 -19.27
N ARG A 165 -13.01 14.82 -20.61
CA ARG A 165 -13.68 13.83 -21.46
C ARG A 165 -13.14 12.42 -21.23
N LEU A 166 -11.81 12.24 -21.24
CA LEU A 166 -11.17 10.95 -21.03
C LEU A 166 -11.40 10.40 -19.62
N ALA A 167 -11.27 11.25 -18.60
CA ALA A 167 -11.50 10.85 -17.21
C ALA A 167 -12.96 10.43 -16.97
N SER A 168 -13.94 11.19 -17.46
CA SER A 168 -15.36 10.84 -17.31
C SER A 168 -15.66 9.47 -17.92
N ARG A 169 -15.22 9.21 -19.17
CA ARG A 169 -15.43 7.89 -19.80
C ARG A 169 -14.76 6.76 -19.03
N ALA A 170 -13.51 6.97 -18.58
CA ALA A 170 -12.79 5.95 -17.83
C ALA A 170 -13.47 5.66 -16.49
N PHE A 171 -14.00 6.67 -15.81
CA PHE A 171 -14.75 6.51 -14.56
C PHE A 171 -16.09 5.81 -14.78
N ASP A 172 -16.85 6.18 -15.82
CA ASP A 172 -18.09 5.51 -16.19
C ASP A 172 -17.83 4.02 -16.47
N GLU A 173 -16.76 3.69 -17.19
CA GLU A 173 -16.38 2.30 -17.43
C GLU A 173 -15.95 1.59 -16.15
N ILE A 174 -15.19 2.24 -15.25
CA ILE A 174 -14.81 1.64 -13.97
C ILE A 174 -16.03 1.23 -13.17
N ALA A 175 -17.04 2.11 -13.05
CA ALA A 175 -18.29 1.77 -12.37
C ALA A 175 -19.05 0.65 -13.09
N THR A 176 -19.18 0.74 -14.42
CA THR A 176 -19.87 -0.27 -15.22
C THR A 176 -19.20 -1.64 -15.09
N THR A 177 -17.87 -1.67 -15.16
CA THR A 177 -17.06 -2.88 -14.99
C THR A 177 -17.23 -3.45 -13.59
N ALA A 178 -17.18 -2.63 -12.55
CA ALA A 178 -17.41 -3.06 -11.18
C ALA A 178 -18.79 -3.72 -11.07
N GLU A 179 -19.85 -2.98 -11.39
CA GLU A 179 -21.24 -3.38 -11.21
C GLU A 179 -21.61 -4.64 -12.01
N THR A 180 -21.24 -4.66 -13.29
CA THR A 180 -21.62 -5.73 -14.23
C THR A 180 -20.92 -7.04 -13.89
N ASN A 181 -19.64 -6.97 -13.51
CA ASN A 181 -18.83 -8.16 -13.26
C ASN A 181 -18.81 -8.56 -11.77
N LYS A 182 -19.51 -7.82 -10.90
CA LYS A 182 -19.41 -7.94 -9.44
C LYS A 182 -17.96 -7.86 -8.96
N LEU A 183 -17.13 -7.14 -9.68
CA LEU A 183 -15.72 -6.97 -9.37
C LEU A 183 -15.55 -5.78 -8.43
N PRO A 184 -15.01 -5.96 -7.23
CA PRO A 184 -14.57 -4.85 -6.40
C PRO A 184 -13.46 -4.05 -7.10
N VAL A 185 -13.63 -2.73 -7.20
CA VAL A 185 -12.59 -1.83 -7.74
C VAL A 185 -12.12 -0.86 -6.66
N VAL A 186 -10.81 -0.82 -6.42
CA VAL A 186 -10.17 0.12 -5.50
C VAL A 186 -9.45 1.18 -6.31
N LEU A 187 -9.96 2.41 -6.24
CA LEU A 187 -9.34 3.60 -6.81
C LEU A 187 -8.40 4.20 -5.77
N VAL A 188 -7.09 4.12 -5.98
CA VAL A 188 -6.11 4.68 -5.04
C VAL A 188 -5.60 6.00 -5.58
N GLN A 189 -5.87 7.10 -4.90
CA GLN A 189 -5.52 8.44 -5.35
C GLN A 189 -4.65 9.16 -4.30
N PRO A 190 -3.40 9.51 -4.62
CA PRO A 190 -2.64 10.46 -3.82
C PRO A 190 -3.39 11.81 -3.70
N PRO A 191 -3.26 12.54 -2.59
CA PRO A 191 -4.03 13.74 -2.26
C PRO A 191 -3.72 14.94 -3.17
N ARG A 192 -2.76 14.79 -4.09
CA ARG A 192 -2.36 15.82 -5.05
C ARG A 192 -3.14 15.62 -6.35
N ALA A 193 -4.40 16.05 -6.36
CA ALA A 193 -5.10 16.26 -7.62
C ALA A 193 -4.90 17.72 -8.07
N GLU A 194 -4.08 17.93 -9.09
CA GLU A 194 -3.87 19.26 -9.70
C GLU A 194 -5.15 19.81 -10.36
N ARG A 195 -6.13 18.93 -10.60
CA ARG A 195 -7.45 19.26 -11.15
C ARG A 195 -8.54 18.78 -10.20
N PRO A 196 -9.01 19.63 -9.25
CA PRO A 196 -9.97 19.22 -8.22
C PRO A 196 -11.30 18.75 -8.79
N GLU A 197 -11.69 19.19 -9.99
CA GLU A 197 -12.90 18.72 -10.66
C GLU A 197 -12.83 17.25 -11.09
N LEU A 198 -11.63 16.69 -11.31
CA LEU A 198 -11.47 15.27 -11.64
C LEU A 198 -11.49 14.42 -10.37
N LEU A 199 -10.95 14.95 -9.27
CA LEU A 199 -11.06 14.32 -7.96
C LEU A 199 -12.52 14.31 -7.46
N ALA A 200 -13.26 15.40 -7.69
CA ALA A 200 -14.70 15.45 -7.40
C ALA A 200 -15.46 14.35 -8.16
N GLN A 201 -15.19 14.17 -9.46
CA GLN A 201 -15.77 13.07 -10.24
C GLN A 201 -15.42 11.70 -9.67
N ALA A 202 -14.15 11.47 -9.28
CA ALA A 202 -13.74 10.21 -8.65
C ALA A 202 -14.46 9.95 -7.32
N ARG A 203 -14.72 11.00 -6.53
CA ARG A 203 -15.50 10.91 -5.28
C ARG A 203 -16.98 10.64 -5.52
N GLU A 204 -17.57 11.26 -6.55
CA GLU A 204 -18.97 11.04 -6.95
C GLU A 204 -19.20 9.62 -7.45
N LEU A 205 -18.21 9.05 -8.15
CA LEU A 205 -18.21 7.67 -8.63
C LEU A 205 -18.17 6.66 -7.48
N ALA A 206 -17.40 6.95 -6.44
CA ALA A 206 -17.08 5.99 -5.40
C ALA A 206 -18.25 5.78 -4.43
N THR A 207 -18.68 4.54 -4.29
CA THR A 207 -19.70 4.14 -3.30
C THR A 207 -19.16 4.24 -1.87
N LYS A 208 -17.84 4.12 -1.72
CA LYS A 208 -17.14 4.28 -0.45
C LYS A 208 -15.90 5.14 -0.62
N HIS A 209 -15.65 6.02 0.34
CA HIS A 209 -14.45 6.84 0.37
C HIS A 209 -13.65 6.58 1.66
N VAL A 210 -12.35 6.42 1.52
CA VAL A 210 -11.44 6.11 2.61
C VAL A 210 -10.30 7.10 2.56
N LEU A 211 -10.14 7.88 3.63
CA LEU A 211 -9.05 8.82 3.80
C LEU A 211 -7.97 8.18 4.66
N VAL A 212 -6.77 8.03 4.10
CA VAL A 212 -5.57 7.57 4.80
C VAL A 212 -4.72 8.79 5.12
N GLN A 213 -4.64 9.12 6.41
CA GLN A 213 -3.84 10.24 6.91
C GLN A 213 -2.77 9.72 7.86
N ALA A 214 -1.52 10.21 7.72
CA ALA A 214 -0.60 10.19 8.84
C ALA A 214 -0.95 11.35 9.76
N GLN A 215 -1.20 11.07 11.03
CA GLN A 215 -1.31 12.15 12.02
C GLN A 215 0.06 12.82 12.23
N GLY A 216 0.05 14.15 12.29
CA GLY A 216 1.21 14.98 12.61
C GLY A 216 0.95 16.00 13.72
N GLU A 217 1.76 15.89 14.78
CA GLU A 217 2.30 16.96 15.66
C GLU A 217 1.58 17.35 16.98
N GLY A 218 2.07 16.70 18.05
CA GLY A 218 2.18 17.26 19.40
C GLY A 218 3.39 16.65 20.12
N SER A 219 4.53 17.33 20.06
CA SER A 219 5.84 17.00 20.69
C SER A 219 6.53 15.69 20.26
N VAL A 220 7.69 15.89 19.63
CA VAL A 220 8.64 14.86 19.19
C VAL A 220 9.37 14.25 20.39
N GLN A 221 9.14 12.96 20.63
CA GLN A 221 10.19 12.06 21.11
C GLN A 221 10.18 10.81 20.22
N SER A 222 11.38 10.44 19.78
CA SER A 222 11.72 9.33 18.88
C SER A 222 10.91 8.06 19.17
N GLY A 223 9.95 7.76 18.29
CA GLY A 223 9.18 6.52 18.23
C GLY A 223 8.31 6.55 16.98
N GLN A 224 8.31 5.46 16.21
CA GLN A 224 7.55 5.24 14.98
C GLN A 224 6.13 5.84 15.02
N ARG A 225 5.78 6.60 13.96
CA ARG A 225 4.51 7.31 13.82
C ARG A 225 3.50 6.48 13.01
N ARG A 226 2.22 6.56 13.39
CA ARG A 226 1.11 5.70 12.91
C ARG A 226 0.31 6.34 11.77
N PRO A 227 0.00 5.63 10.68
CA PRO A 227 -1.13 5.97 9.80
C PRO A 227 -2.45 5.46 10.41
N GLU A 228 -3.51 6.26 10.35
CA GLU A 228 -4.87 5.88 10.80
C GLU A 228 -5.82 5.86 9.59
N LEU A 229 -6.68 4.83 9.52
CA LEU A 229 -7.69 4.68 8.48
C LEU A 229 -8.96 5.42 8.89
N VAL A 230 -9.31 6.51 8.20
CA VAL A 230 -10.60 7.18 8.40
C VAL A 230 -11.50 6.82 7.21
N VAL A 231 -12.46 5.92 7.43
CA VAL A 231 -13.48 5.61 6.44
C VAL A 231 -14.57 6.68 6.50
N THR A 232 -14.89 7.33 5.39
CA THR A 232 -15.94 8.34 5.29
C THR A 232 -16.95 7.92 4.22
N LEU A 233 -18.23 7.81 4.58
CA LEU A 233 -19.26 7.46 3.60
C LEU A 233 -19.58 8.68 2.71
N PRO A 234 -19.91 8.49 1.42
CA PRO A 234 -20.31 9.59 0.55
C PRO A 234 -21.54 10.31 1.15
N GLY A 235 -21.43 11.61 1.38
CA GLY A 235 -22.52 12.44 1.92
C GLY A 235 -22.41 12.79 3.41
N GLU A 236 -21.45 12.23 4.16
CA GLU A 236 -21.12 12.73 5.50
C GLU A 236 -20.24 13.98 5.39
N ASP A 237 -20.93 15.12 5.27
CA ASP A 237 -20.34 16.46 5.24
C ASP A 237 -19.48 16.71 6.49
N GLN A 238 -18.26 17.23 6.31
CA GLN A 238 -17.25 17.53 7.35
C GLN A 238 -17.66 18.69 8.29
N ARG A 239 -18.92 18.76 8.69
CA ARG A 239 -19.40 19.71 9.70
C ARG A 239 -19.25 19.11 11.07
N HIS A 240 -18.02 19.07 11.57
CA HIS A 240 -17.68 19.36 12.98
C HIS A 240 -16.21 19.07 13.26
N ARG A 241 -15.34 19.98 12.79
CA ARG A 241 -14.13 20.36 13.54
C ARG A 241 -13.66 21.75 13.09
N VAL A 242 -14.55 22.74 13.25
CA VAL A 242 -14.08 24.12 13.44
C VAL A 242 -13.44 24.16 14.83
N GLN A 243 -12.13 23.97 14.90
CA GLN A 243 -11.39 24.42 16.07
C GLN A 243 -11.48 25.95 16.08
N ASP A 244 -12.29 26.49 17.00
CA ASP A 244 -12.38 27.91 17.29
C ASP A 244 -10.97 28.48 17.59
N PRO A 245 -10.39 29.32 16.72
CA PRO A 245 -9.04 29.85 16.91
C PRO A 245 -8.96 30.85 18.07
N ARG A 246 -10.08 31.27 18.66
CA ARG A 246 -10.12 32.38 19.63
C ARG A 246 -9.94 31.96 21.09
N ARG A 247 -9.79 30.67 21.41
CA ARG A 247 -9.58 30.20 22.80
C ARG A 247 -8.13 29.95 23.22
N ARG A 248 -7.13 30.13 22.35
CA ARG A 248 -5.71 29.98 22.71
C ARG A 248 -5.02 31.24 23.25
N GLN A 249 -5.56 32.45 23.04
CA GLN A 249 -4.92 33.68 23.54
C GLN A 249 -5.23 33.99 25.02
N ALA A 250 -6.24 33.37 25.64
CA ALA A 250 -6.68 33.71 27.00
C ALA A 250 -6.01 32.91 28.14
N ARG A 251 -5.06 32.01 27.83
CA ARG A 251 -4.32 31.23 28.84
C ARG A 251 -2.82 31.54 28.93
N LEU A 252 -2.30 32.49 28.15
CA LEU A 252 -0.90 32.93 28.25
C LEU A 252 -0.65 34.22 29.05
N ASN A 253 -1.68 34.94 29.50
CA ASN A 253 -1.52 36.20 30.25
C ASN A 253 -1.69 36.08 31.77
N ARG A 254 -1.52 34.89 32.36
CA ARG A 254 -1.64 34.70 33.82
C ARG A 254 -0.34 34.37 34.55
N PHE A 255 0.81 34.65 33.91
CA PHE A 255 2.12 34.31 34.46
C PHE A 255 3.21 35.38 34.25
N THR A 256 2.90 36.67 34.22
CA THR A 256 3.91 37.73 34.41
C THR A 256 3.27 39.03 34.89
N SER A 257 3.05 39.18 36.20
CA SER A 257 3.10 40.48 36.89
C SER A 257 2.91 40.28 38.39
N GLY A 258 3.98 39.87 39.06
CA GLY A 258 4.15 40.01 40.50
C GLY A 258 5.57 40.49 40.76
N GLY A 259 5.72 41.73 41.22
CA GLY A 259 6.96 42.20 41.85
C GLY A 259 7.42 43.59 41.44
N THR A 260 7.48 44.48 42.44
CA THR A 260 8.10 45.82 42.51
C THR A 260 7.26 46.96 41.90
N ALA A 261 6.86 48.01 42.64
CA ALA A 261 7.27 48.55 43.94
C ALA A 261 6.05 49.10 44.71
#